data_AF-A0A7X9HFH4-F1
#
_entry.id   AF-A0A7X9HFH4-F1
#
_cell.length_a   1.000
_cell.length_b   1.000
_cell.length_c   1.000
_cell.angle_alpha   90.00
_cell.angle_beta   90.00
_cell.angle_gamma   90.00
#
_symmetry.space_group_name_H-M   'P 1'
#
loop_
_entity.id
_entity.type
_entity.pdbx_description
1 polymer ?
#
loop_
_entity_poly.entity_id
_entity_poly.type
_entity_poly.pdbx_seq_one_letter_code
_entity_poly.pdbx_strand_id
1 'polypeptide(L)'
;MDDTIKQMLSGYQTALAAYKQKLGESHAKLMKAYDIYTKLCKKAESLNDAMTFYSDKEVSTSMADMSALLVELAQEKQDTSLATIPSVDQVAAAYHIAYEQLPGEMKKTRSVYERIFEIEKQSQNALMFLRTMADEKIFLKLSIMQQLEQLEGKKEEAQRNSNPVMVNYYEKMESTIPKVMSIAELEYYANLESEIAVYQNWWDILLLNTSVTLLCNAIAGWLLTQSEDDREEVENAYRFVAYFYAIDMDELFAVPRLKDHVVKVISKSVNNSNSMESAEALISQFKNAIQACMNGRDPVKRGPAKNQTLILWEREAPLQALEEAYKTNVYKTL
;
A
#
# COMPACT_ATOMS: atom_id res chain seq x y z
N MET A 1 26.33 24.42 38.25
CA MET A 1 25.14 23.54 38.13
C MET A 1 25.46 22.40 37.18
N ASP A 2 25.35 21.17 37.68
CA ASP A 2 25.55 19.92 36.95
C ASP A 2 24.53 19.72 35.81
N ASP A 3 24.92 19.08 34.71
CA ASP A 3 24.07 18.92 33.52
C ASP A 3 22.88 17.97 33.76
N THR A 4 23.03 16.99 34.66
CA THR A 4 21.94 16.09 35.05
C THR A 4 20.84 16.85 35.78
N ILE A 5 21.24 17.79 36.66
CA ILE A 5 20.30 18.65 37.40
C ILE A 5 19.60 19.60 36.42
N LYS A 6 20.33 20.19 35.47
CA LYS A 6 19.73 21.05 34.43
C LYS A 6 18.68 20.31 33.61
N GLN A 7 18.96 19.07 33.21
CA GLN A 7 18.02 18.26 32.42
C GLN A 7 16.75 17.90 33.22
N MET A 8 16.89 17.58 34.51
CA MET A 8 15.74 17.36 35.38
C MET A 8 14.88 18.64 35.52
N LEU A 9 15.52 19.78 35.79
CA LEU A 9 14.81 21.06 35.94
C LEU A 9 14.13 21.49 34.63
N SER A 10 14.74 21.26 33.47
CA SER A 10 14.10 21.57 32.18
C SER A 10 12.85 20.69 31.94
N GLY A 11 12.86 19.44 32.40
CA GLY A 11 11.68 18.56 32.40
C GLY A 11 10.52 19.14 33.22
N TYR A 12 10.80 19.61 34.44
CA TYR A 12 9.80 20.28 35.28
C TYR A 12 9.30 21.59 34.66
N GLN A 13 10.20 22.40 34.09
CA GLN A 13 9.83 23.64 33.42
C GLN A 13 8.86 23.40 32.25
N THR A 14 9.14 22.38 31.44
CA THR A 14 8.31 22.00 30.29
C THR A 14 6.93 21.53 30.75
N ALA A 15 6.87 20.67 31.77
CA ALA A 15 5.61 20.19 32.32
C ALA A 15 4.76 21.34 32.90
N LEU A 16 5.38 22.24 33.66
CA LEU A 16 4.70 23.41 34.22
C LEU A 16 4.18 24.37 33.14
N ALA A 17 4.93 24.58 32.05
CA ALA A 17 4.48 25.40 30.93
C ALA A 17 3.22 24.81 30.25
N ALA A 18 3.16 23.49 30.10
CA ALA A 18 1.98 22.81 29.57
C ALA A 18 0.77 22.96 30.50
N TYR A 19 0.96 22.80 31.82
CA TYR A 19 -0.12 23.02 32.79
C TYR A 19 -0.55 24.48 32.89
N LYS A 20 0.36 25.43 32.69
CA LYS A 20 0.07 26.87 32.61
C LYS A 20 -0.85 27.20 31.44
N GLN A 21 -0.63 26.59 30.28
CA GLN A 21 -1.56 26.70 29.15
C GLN A 21 -2.91 26.03 29.43
N LYS A 22 -2.93 24.87 30.10
CA LYS A 22 -4.15 24.11 30.38
C LYS A 22 -5.05 24.74 31.46
N LEU A 23 -4.46 25.34 32.50
CA LEU A 23 -5.15 25.74 33.74
C LEU A 23 -5.11 27.24 34.04
N GLY A 24 -4.28 28.01 33.32
CA GLY A 24 -4.11 29.46 33.52
C GLY A 24 -3.07 29.84 34.58
N GLU A 25 -2.55 31.07 34.47
CA GLU A 25 -1.42 31.53 35.30
C GLU A 25 -1.76 31.64 36.79
N SER A 26 -3.02 31.84 37.14
CA SER A 26 -3.50 32.05 38.52
C SER A 26 -3.93 30.76 39.23
N HIS A 27 -3.79 29.58 38.60
CA HIS A 27 -4.24 28.33 39.20
C HIS A 27 -3.44 27.99 40.47
N ALA A 28 -4.14 27.83 41.61
CA ALA A 28 -3.51 27.75 42.92
C ALA A 28 -2.49 26.60 43.06
N LYS A 29 -2.76 25.42 42.49
CA LYS A 29 -1.81 24.29 42.50
C LYS A 29 -0.61 24.51 41.57
N LEU A 30 -0.82 25.22 40.46
CA LEU A 30 0.25 25.54 39.51
C LEU A 30 1.23 26.54 40.12
N MET A 31 0.72 27.57 40.80
CA MET A 31 1.54 28.54 41.53
C MET A 31 2.40 27.86 42.60
N LYS A 32 1.82 26.93 43.38
CA LYS A 32 2.57 26.14 44.35
C LYS A 32 3.69 25.32 43.70
N ALA A 33 3.43 24.73 42.53
CA ALA A 33 4.44 23.96 41.80
C ALA A 33 5.57 24.86 41.23
N TYR A 34 5.24 26.08 40.77
CA TYR A 34 6.24 27.08 40.39
C TYR A 34 7.09 27.57 41.57
N ASP A 35 6.50 27.71 42.75
CA ASP A 35 7.25 28.07 43.96
C ASP A 35 8.28 26.98 44.34
N ILE A 36 7.87 25.71 44.25
CA ILE A 36 8.76 24.57 44.51
C ILE A 36 9.85 24.48 43.43
N TYR A 37 9.50 24.65 42.16
CA TYR A 37 10.47 24.71 41.06
C TYR A 37 11.52 25.80 41.29
N THR A 38 11.08 26.99 41.70
CA THR A 38 11.98 28.12 41.99
C THR A 38 12.92 27.81 43.17
N LYS A 39 12.43 27.12 44.21
CA LYS A 39 13.27 26.64 45.32
C LYS A 39 14.32 25.63 44.87
N LEU A 40 13.93 24.68 44.02
CA LEU A 40 14.83 23.68 43.44
C LEU A 40 15.91 24.33 42.56
N CYS A 41 15.57 25.31 41.73
CA CYS A 41 16.54 26.08 40.94
C CYS A 41 17.56 26.81 41.82
N LYS A 42 17.10 27.53 42.85
CA LYS A 42 17.99 28.24 43.79
C LYS A 42 18.93 27.28 44.52
N LYS A 43 18.44 26.12 44.93
CA LYS A 43 19.27 25.08 45.56
C LYS A 43 20.29 24.49 44.58
N ALA A 44 19.89 24.24 43.34
CA ALA A 44 20.76 23.75 42.27
C ALA A 44 21.86 24.75 41.88
N GLU A 45 21.64 26.05 42.07
CA GLU A 45 22.65 27.09 41.90
C GLU A 45 23.65 27.13 43.07
N SER A 46 23.19 26.82 44.29
CA SER A 46 24.02 26.84 45.49
C SER A 46 24.85 25.56 45.74
N LEU A 47 24.49 24.45 45.07
CA LEU A 47 25.14 23.15 45.21
C LEU A 47 25.88 22.79 43.92
N ASN A 48 27.16 22.42 44.05
CA ASN A 48 28.08 22.33 42.91
C ASN A 48 28.04 21.00 42.16
N ASP A 49 27.53 19.93 42.76
CA ASP A 49 27.50 18.58 42.17
C ASP A 49 26.18 17.84 42.44
N ALA A 50 25.87 16.85 41.60
CA ALA A 50 24.64 16.07 41.70
C ALA A 50 24.50 15.28 43.01
N MET A 51 25.61 14.80 43.57
CA MET A 51 25.58 13.96 44.76
C MET A 51 25.16 14.77 45.99
N THR A 52 25.70 16.00 46.13
CA THR A 52 25.30 16.92 47.19
C THR A 52 23.88 17.44 47.01
N PHE A 53 23.44 17.65 45.77
CA PHE A 53 22.05 18.03 45.47
C PHE A 53 21.03 16.96 45.88
N TYR A 54 21.22 15.70 45.48
CA TYR A 54 20.28 14.62 45.80
C TYR A 54 20.34 14.16 47.27
N SER A 55 21.42 14.45 47.98
CA SER A 55 21.57 14.14 49.41
C SER A 55 20.98 15.23 50.33
N ASP A 56 20.64 16.40 49.80
CA ASP A 56 20.00 17.48 50.56
C ASP A 56 18.53 17.11 50.86
N LYS A 57 18.18 17.11 52.16
CA LYS A 57 16.85 16.73 52.64
C LYS A 57 15.74 17.66 52.14
N GLU A 58 16.03 18.95 51.98
CA GLU A 58 15.09 19.95 51.47
C GLU A 58 14.85 19.75 49.97
N VAL A 59 15.89 19.37 49.21
CA VAL A 59 15.78 18.99 47.79
C VAL A 59 14.95 17.73 47.64
N SER A 60 15.25 16.68 48.40
CA SER A 60 14.48 15.42 48.36
C SER A 60 13.00 15.64 48.67
N THR A 61 12.70 16.44 49.70
CA THR A 61 11.32 16.81 50.05
C THR A 61 10.65 17.61 48.94
N SER A 62 11.33 18.61 48.39
CA SER A 62 10.82 19.44 47.29
C SER A 62 10.56 18.64 46.01
N MET A 63 11.39 17.64 45.70
CA MET A 63 11.17 16.75 44.56
C MET A 63 9.96 15.83 44.78
N ALA A 64 9.77 15.31 46.00
CA ALA A 64 8.60 14.51 46.34
C ALA A 64 7.31 15.35 46.24
N ASP A 65 7.31 16.57 46.81
CA ASP A 65 6.18 17.49 46.75
C ASP A 65 5.88 17.92 45.30
N MET A 66 6.91 18.19 44.50
CA MET A 66 6.77 18.50 43.07
C MET A 66 6.14 17.33 42.31
N SER A 67 6.59 16.10 42.57
CA SER A 67 6.06 14.89 41.92
C SER A 67 4.57 14.68 42.28
N ALA A 68 4.22 14.84 43.55
CA ALA A 68 2.83 14.75 44.00
C ALA A 68 1.94 15.83 43.35
N LEU A 69 2.42 17.08 43.30
CA LEU A 69 1.70 18.18 42.66
C LEU A 69 1.52 17.98 41.16
N LEU A 70 2.51 17.42 40.46
CA LEU A 70 2.37 17.13 39.03
C LEU A 70 1.32 16.05 38.76
N VAL A 71 1.19 15.06 39.64
CA VAL A 71 0.12 14.05 39.57
C VAL A 71 -1.25 14.70 39.80
N GLU A 72 -1.37 15.59 40.79
CA GLU A 72 -2.61 16.32 41.01
C GLU A 72 -2.98 17.24 39.83
N LEU A 73 -2.01 17.97 39.28
CA LEU A 73 -2.21 18.85 38.11
C LEU A 73 -2.64 18.07 36.85
N ALA A 74 -2.18 16.83 36.70
CA ALA A 74 -2.61 15.95 35.62
C ALA A 74 -4.12 15.66 35.68
N GLN A 75 -4.67 15.53 36.89
CA GLN A 75 -6.08 15.21 37.14
C GLN A 75 -7.01 16.43 37.04
N GLU A 76 -6.47 17.65 37.08
CA GLU A 76 -7.27 18.86 36.95
C GLU A 76 -7.95 18.93 35.58
N LYS A 77 -9.24 19.27 35.58
CA LYS A 77 -10.00 19.48 34.35
C LYS A 77 -9.48 20.73 33.65
N GLN A 78 -9.35 20.65 32.33
CA GLN A 78 -8.99 21.81 31.53
C GLN A 78 -10.04 22.90 31.75
N ASP A 79 -9.56 24.12 32.01
CA ASP A 79 -10.46 25.25 32.09
C ASP A 79 -10.94 25.57 30.66
N THR A 80 -12.21 25.27 30.39
CA THR A 80 -12.82 25.50 29.07
C THR A 80 -12.92 26.98 28.70
N SER A 81 -12.79 27.88 29.68
CA SER A 81 -12.71 29.33 29.42
C SER A 81 -11.34 29.79 28.91
N LEU A 82 -10.31 28.94 29.09
CA LEU A 82 -8.94 29.12 28.62
C LEU A 82 -8.62 28.27 27.40
N ALA A 83 -9.61 27.67 26.74
CA ALA A 83 -9.42 26.99 25.47
C ALA A 83 -8.99 28.01 24.40
N THR A 84 -7.69 28.30 24.36
CA THR A 84 -7.07 29.14 23.36
C THR A 84 -7.24 28.46 22.01
N ILE A 85 -7.81 29.18 21.04
CA ILE A 85 -7.76 28.77 19.64
C ILE A 85 -6.27 28.59 19.32
N PRO A 86 -5.84 27.40 18.85
CA PRO A 86 -4.44 27.16 18.56
C PRO A 86 -3.94 28.16 17.51
N SER A 87 -2.64 28.47 17.57
CA SER A 87 -2.02 29.28 16.51
C SER A 87 -2.02 28.53 15.19
N VAL A 88 -1.85 29.26 14.08
CA VAL A 88 -1.72 28.65 12.75
C VAL A 88 -0.53 27.68 12.74
N ASP A 89 0.63 28.10 13.26
CA ASP A 89 1.84 27.27 13.35
C ASP A 89 1.60 25.95 14.11
N GLN A 90 0.82 25.99 15.20
CA GLN A 90 0.49 24.79 15.98
C GLN A 90 -0.35 23.80 15.16
N VAL A 91 -1.28 24.30 14.34
CA VAL A 91 -2.11 23.46 13.47
C VAL A 91 -1.33 22.99 12.24
N ALA A 92 -0.37 23.78 11.76
CA ALA A 92 0.43 23.49 10.58
C ALA A 92 1.63 22.55 10.85
N ALA A 93 2.10 22.46 12.11
CA ALA A 93 3.32 21.74 12.50
C ALA A 93 3.42 20.31 11.96
N ALA A 94 2.32 19.55 11.97
CA ALA A 94 2.31 18.18 11.46
C ALA A 94 2.60 18.09 9.95
N TYR A 95 2.22 19.10 9.16
CA TYR A 95 2.49 19.12 7.72
C TYR A 95 3.97 19.41 7.42
N HIS A 96 4.63 20.24 8.23
CA HIS A 96 6.08 20.46 8.11
C HIS A 96 6.85 19.17 8.38
N ILE A 97 6.51 18.46 9.46
CA ILE A 97 7.12 17.16 9.79
C ILE A 97 6.89 16.16 8.66
N ALA A 98 5.65 16.05 8.15
CA ALA A 98 5.32 15.13 7.07
C ALA A 98 6.05 15.46 5.76
N TYR A 99 6.22 16.75 5.45
CA TYR A 99 6.96 17.21 4.26
C TYR A 99 8.45 16.88 4.31
N GLU A 100 9.08 17.03 5.48
CA GLU A 100 10.49 16.67 5.69
C GLU A 100 10.73 15.16 5.54
N GLN A 101 9.75 14.35 5.92
CA GLN A 101 9.82 12.89 5.82
C GLN A 101 9.49 12.35 4.41
N LEU A 102 8.93 13.18 3.53
CA LEU A 102 8.49 12.75 2.22
C LEU A 102 9.71 12.43 1.31
N PRO A 103 9.70 11.35 0.52
CA PRO A 103 10.78 11.09 -0.45
C PRO A 103 10.97 12.27 -1.43
N GLY A 104 12.21 12.54 -1.82
CA GLY A 104 12.54 13.66 -2.73
C GLY A 104 11.95 13.51 -4.14
N GLU A 105 11.61 12.29 -4.53
CA GLU A 105 11.05 11.95 -5.84
C GLU A 105 9.56 12.30 -5.96
N MET A 106 8.84 12.50 -4.84
CA MET A 106 7.41 12.82 -4.81
C MET A 106 7.11 14.30 -5.06
N LYS A 107 7.53 14.81 -6.23
CA LYS A 107 7.47 16.23 -6.61
C LYS A 107 6.05 16.80 -6.62
N LYS A 108 5.05 16.04 -7.09
CA LYS A 108 3.64 16.49 -7.15
C LYS A 108 3.00 16.53 -5.77
N THR A 109 3.33 15.58 -4.90
CA THR A 109 2.85 15.58 -3.51
C THR A 109 3.51 16.73 -2.75
N ARG A 110 4.80 16.98 -2.97
CA ARG A 110 5.54 18.11 -2.39
C ARG A 110 4.90 19.46 -2.75
N SER A 111 4.46 19.65 -3.99
CA SER A 111 3.82 20.93 -4.38
C SER A 111 2.50 21.20 -3.65
N VAL A 112 1.76 20.15 -3.24
CA VAL A 112 0.57 20.32 -2.40
C VAL A 112 0.96 20.77 -0.98
N TYR A 113 2.02 20.22 -0.39
CA TYR A 113 2.55 20.70 0.88
C TYR A 113 3.05 22.14 0.81
N GLU A 114 3.74 22.51 -0.27
CA GLU A 114 4.15 23.89 -0.51
C GLU A 114 2.94 24.84 -0.50
N ARG A 115 1.82 24.42 -1.11
CA ARG A 115 0.56 25.16 -1.05
C ARG A 115 0.01 25.27 0.38
N ILE A 116 0.13 24.22 1.20
CA ILE A 116 -0.24 24.29 2.63
C ILE A 116 0.55 25.38 3.35
N PHE A 117 1.85 25.47 3.11
CA PHE A 117 2.72 26.48 3.72
C PHE A 117 2.45 27.90 3.21
N GLU A 118 1.96 28.06 1.98
CA GLU A 118 1.46 29.34 1.50
C GLU A 118 0.18 29.77 2.22
N ILE A 119 -0.76 28.84 2.40
CA ILE A 119 -2.02 29.09 3.13
C ILE A 119 -1.71 29.42 4.59
N GLU A 120 -0.75 28.74 5.21
CA GLU A 120 -0.23 29.02 6.55
C GLU A 120 0.17 30.50 6.69
N LYS A 121 1.03 30.98 5.79
CA LYS A 121 1.51 32.38 5.79
C LYS A 121 0.42 33.42 5.52
N GLN A 122 -0.62 33.04 4.76
CA GLN A 122 -1.73 33.93 4.39
C GLN A 122 -2.83 33.98 5.46
N SER A 123 -2.86 33.02 6.37
CA SER A 123 -3.96 32.86 7.33
C SER A 123 -3.75 33.69 8.59
N GLN A 124 -4.78 34.44 8.98
CA GLN A 124 -4.72 35.29 10.18
C GLN A 124 -4.88 34.49 11.48
N ASN A 125 -5.55 33.34 11.41
CA ASN A 125 -5.80 32.45 12.55
C ASN A 125 -6.09 31.02 12.06
N ALA A 126 -6.09 30.05 12.98
CA ALA A 126 -6.30 28.64 12.66
C ALA A 126 -7.63 28.34 11.96
N LEU A 127 -8.70 29.09 12.25
CA LEU A 127 -9.99 28.89 11.58
C LEU A 127 -9.92 29.27 10.10
N MET A 128 -9.26 30.38 9.76
CA MET A 128 -9.03 30.78 8.37
C MET A 128 -8.13 29.80 7.63
N PHE A 129 -7.10 29.28 8.30
CA PHE A 129 -6.22 28.25 7.74
C PHE A 129 -7.01 26.99 7.36
N LEU A 130 -7.76 26.43 8.32
CA LEU A 130 -8.57 25.22 8.09
C LEU A 130 -9.67 25.44 7.06
N ARG A 131 -10.33 26.61 7.07
CA ARG A 131 -11.35 26.94 6.07
C ARG A 131 -10.76 27.02 4.67
N THR A 132 -9.64 27.72 4.49
CA THR A 132 -8.98 27.82 3.18
C THR A 132 -8.51 26.46 2.69
N MET A 133 -7.94 25.63 3.57
CA MET A 133 -7.59 24.24 3.26
C MET A 133 -8.79 23.41 2.78
N ALA A 134 -9.95 23.57 3.41
CA ALA A 134 -11.18 22.89 3.04
C ALA A 134 -11.75 23.39 1.71
N ASP A 135 -11.83 24.72 1.53
CA ASP A 135 -12.31 25.35 0.30
C ASP A 135 -11.44 24.96 -0.91
N GLU A 136 -10.13 24.86 -0.72
CA GLU A 136 -9.19 24.40 -1.74
C GLU A 136 -9.09 22.87 -1.87
N LYS A 137 -9.84 22.11 -1.06
CA LYS A 137 -9.85 20.64 -1.03
C LYS A 137 -8.43 20.04 -0.89
N ILE A 138 -7.59 20.65 -0.05
CA ILE A 138 -6.17 20.29 0.07
C ILE A 138 -5.98 18.81 0.41
N PHE A 139 -6.76 18.27 1.36
CA PHE A 139 -6.65 16.86 1.74
C PHE A 139 -6.91 15.92 0.55
N LEU A 140 -7.93 16.20 -0.26
CA LEU A 140 -8.22 15.43 -1.46
C LEU A 140 -7.08 15.53 -2.48
N LYS A 141 -6.57 16.73 -2.74
CA LYS A 141 -5.45 16.95 -3.65
C LYS A 141 -4.20 16.19 -3.19
N LEU A 142 -3.92 16.20 -1.89
CA LEU A 142 -2.79 15.48 -1.32
C LEU A 142 -2.90 13.98 -1.59
N SER A 143 -4.06 13.38 -1.30
CA SER A 143 -4.30 11.95 -1.55
C SER A 143 -4.23 11.60 -3.04
N ILE A 144 -4.80 12.41 -3.92
CA ILE A 144 -4.75 12.22 -5.38
C ILE A 144 -3.30 12.25 -5.89
N MET A 145 -2.54 13.30 -5.55
CA MET A 145 -1.17 13.46 -6.05
C MET A 145 -0.26 12.36 -5.54
N GLN A 146 -0.38 12.01 -4.26
CA GLN A 146 0.39 10.93 -3.66
C GLN A 146 0.13 9.59 -4.35
N GLN A 147 -1.14 9.25 -4.57
CA GLN A 147 -1.48 7.99 -5.25
C GLN A 147 -1.03 7.98 -6.71
N LEU A 148 -1.21 9.07 -7.45
CA LEU A 148 -0.76 9.14 -8.85
C LEU A 148 0.76 8.97 -8.96
N GLU A 149 1.54 9.57 -8.08
CA GLU A 149 3.00 9.39 -8.06
C GLU A 149 3.40 7.96 -7.67
N GLN A 150 2.68 7.33 -6.75
CA GLN A 150 2.92 5.92 -6.39
C GLN A 150 2.60 4.94 -7.53
N LEU A 151 1.71 5.34 -8.45
CA LEU A 151 1.35 4.56 -9.63
C LEU A 151 2.31 4.75 -10.80
N GLU A 152 3.13 5.80 -10.81
CA GLU A 152 4.07 6.06 -11.90
C GLU A 152 5.01 4.87 -12.12
N GLY A 153 5.08 4.38 -13.37
CA GLY A 153 5.92 3.26 -13.76
C GLY A 153 5.38 1.88 -13.38
N LYS A 154 4.30 1.79 -12.59
CA LYS A 154 3.74 0.52 -12.12
C LYS A 154 3.04 -0.27 -13.22
N LYS A 155 2.36 0.43 -14.13
CA LYS A 155 1.78 -0.18 -15.32
C LYS A 155 2.85 -0.83 -16.20
N GLU A 156 3.94 -0.13 -16.48
CA GLU A 156 5.05 -0.63 -17.29
C GLU A 156 5.77 -1.79 -16.60
N GLU A 157 5.93 -1.73 -15.27
CA GLU A 157 6.45 -2.83 -14.47
C GLU A 157 5.57 -4.08 -14.61
N ALA A 158 4.25 -3.95 -14.46
CA ALA A 158 3.31 -5.04 -14.63
C ALA A 158 3.33 -5.62 -16.06
N GLN A 159 3.45 -4.78 -17.09
CA GLN A 159 3.60 -5.20 -18.48
C GLN A 159 4.89 -6.01 -18.70
N ARG A 160 6.03 -5.55 -18.15
CA ARG A 160 7.31 -6.27 -18.23
C ARG A 160 7.24 -7.66 -17.58
N ASN A 161 6.46 -7.78 -16.51
CA ASN A 161 6.27 -8.99 -15.73
C ASN A 161 5.16 -9.92 -16.27
N SER A 162 4.53 -9.62 -17.41
CA SER A 162 3.40 -10.42 -17.96
C SER A 162 2.26 -10.59 -16.93
N ASN A 163 1.95 -9.51 -16.21
CA ASN A 163 0.85 -9.46 -15.24
C ASN A 163 -0.30 -8.59 -15.78
N PRO A 164 -1.17 -9.14 -16.65
CA PRO A 164 -2.24 -8.37 -17.30
C PRO A 164 -3.28 -7.82 -16.30
N VAL A 165 -3.49 -8.51 -15.18
CA VAL A 165 -4.41 -8.08 -14.12
C VAL A 165 -3.96 -6.75 -13.52
N MET A 166 -2.67 -6.65 -13.16
CA MET A 166 -2.14 -5.41 -12.59
C MET A 166 -2.02 -4.29 -13.62
N VAL A 167 -1.77 -4.62 -14.90
CA VAL A 167 -1.82 -3.63 -15.99
C VAL A 167 -3.19 -2.97 -16.07
N ASN A 168 -4.27 -3.78 -16.03
CA ASN A 168 -5.63 -3.27 -16.04
C ASN A 168 -5.93 -2.44 -14.77
N TYR A 169 -5.60 -2.95 -13.59
CA TYR A 169 -5.78 -2.23 -12.32
C TYR A 169 -5.12 -0.84 -12.36
N TYR A 170 -3.84 -0.77 -12.74
CA TYR A 170 -3.12 0.50 -12.78
C TYR A 170 -3.69 1.47 -13.81
N GLU A 171 -4.04 0.99 -15.01
CA GLU A 171 -4.67 1.81 -16.05
C GLU A 171 -6.03 2.38 -15.59
N LYS A 172 -6.83 1.59 -14.87
CA LYS A 172 -8.10 2.07 -14.30
C LYS A 172 -7.86 3.12 -13.22
N MET A 173 -6.99 2.83 -12.25
CA MET A 173 -6.67 3.75 -11.15
C MET A 173 -6.13 5.08 -11.68
N GLU A 174 -5.19 5.08 -12.63
CA GLU A 174 -4.66 6.29 -13.28
C GLU A 174 -5.77 7.13 -13.94
N SER A 175 -6.78 6.47 -14.52
CA SER A 175 -7.89 7.14 -15.20
C SER A 175 -8.98 7.66 -14.26
N THR A 176 -9.12 7.06 -13.07
CA THR A 176 -10.21 7.29 -12.11
C THR A 176 -9.79 8.28 -11.03
N ILE A 177 -8.60 8.11 -10.42
CA ILE A 177 -8.10 8.96 -9.33
C ILE A 177 -8.20 10.47 -9.65
N PRO A 178 -7.84 10.98 -10.84
CA PRO A 178 -7.91 12.41 -11.12
C PRO A 178 -9.34 12.99 -11.14
N LYS A 179 -10.38 12.14 -11.21
CA LYS A 179 -11.77 12.55 -11.39
C LYS A 179 -12.60 12.48 -10.11
N VAL A 180 -12.06 11.90 -9.04
CA VAL A 180 -12.78 11.75 -7.76
C VAL A 180 -13.02 13.11 -7.10
N MET A 181 -14.18 13.28 -6.50
CA MET A 181 -14.60 14.53 -5.88
C MET A 181 -14.46 14.53 -4.36
N SER A 182 -14.24 13.36 -3.76
CA SER A 182 -14.08 13.17 -2.32
C SER A 182 -13.13 12.01 -1.98
N ILE A 183 -12.65 11.99 -0.73
CA ILE A 183 -11.86 10.87 -0.21
C ILE A 183 -12.69 9.58 -0.18
N ALA A 184 -13.98 9.66 0.14
CA ALA A 184 -14.86 8.50 0.16
C ALA A 184 -15.01 7.88 -1.25
N GLU A 185 -15.12 8.70 -2.30
CA GLU A 185 -15.11 8.20 -3.69
C GLU A 185 -13.76 7.55 -4.04
N LEU A 186 -12.64 8.15 -3.61
CA LEU A 186 -11.31 7.59 -3.84
C LEU A 186 -11.17 6.21 -3.19
N GLU A 187 -11.58 6.05 -1.94
CA GLU A 187 -11.59 4.76 -1.23
C GLU A 187 -12.53 3.75 -1.86
N TYR A 188 -13.73 4.18 -2.27
CA TYR A 188 -14.69 3.32 -2.96
C TYR A 188 -14.10 2.75 -4.25
N TYR A 189 -13.58 3.60 -5.13
CA TYR A 189 -13.01 3.15 -6.40
C TYR A 189 -11.73 2.32 -6.21
N ALA A 190 -10.88 2.66 -5.24
CA ALA A 190 -9.69 1.86 -4.94
C ALA A 190 -10.06 0.44 -4.47
N ASN A 191 -11.03 0.32 -3.56
CA ASN A 191 -11.51 -0.98 -3.10
C ASN A 191 -12.18 -1.77 -4.23
N LEU A 192 -12.98 -1.09 -5.04
CA LEU A 192 -13.66 -1.71 -6.16
C LEU A 192 -12.69 -2.31 -7.17
N GLU A 193 -11.72 -1.52 -7.65
CA GLU A 193 -10.73 -2.01 -8.61
C GLU A 193 -9.83 -3.08 -7.99
N SER A 194 -9.55 -3.00 -6.68
CA SER A 194 -8.79 -4.04 -5.98
C SER A 194 -9.57 -5.36 -5.92
N GLU A 195 -10.86 -5.31 -5.60
CA GLU A 195 -11.72 -6.50 -5.60
C GLU A 195 -11.79 -7.09 -7.01
N ILE A 196 -11.91 -6.25 -8.04
CA ILE A 196 -11.91 -6.70 -9.43
C ILE A 196 -10.61 -7.44 -9.77
N ALA A 197 -9.48 -6.86 -9.40
CA ALA A 197 -8.17 -7.46 -9.64
C ALA A 197 -8.03 -8.83 -8.96
N VAL A 198 -8.58 -9.03 -7.75
CA VAL A 198 -8.56 -10.32 -7.05
C VAL A 198 -9.25 -11.41 -7.88
N TYR A 199 -10.47 -11.16 -8.36
CA TYR A 199 -11.20 -12.15 -9.15
C TYR A 199 -10.54 -12.40 -10.51
N GLN A 200 -10.05 -11.35 -11.19
CA GLN A 200 -9.29 -11.51 -12.42
C GLN A 200 -8.04 -12.37 -12.21
N ASN A 201 -7.35 -12.19 -11.09
CA ASN A 201 -6.17 -12.98 -10.75
C ASN A 201 -6.50 -14.46 -10.49
N TRP A 202 -7.61 -14.77 -9.83
CA TRP A 202 -8.04 -16.16 -9.65
C TRP A 202 -8.30 -16.87 -10.98
N TRP A 203 -8.91 -16.18 -11.94
CA TRP A 203 -9.11 -16.71 -13.29
C TRP A 203 -7.79 -16.91 -14.04
N ASP A 204 -6.88 -15.93 -13.99
CA ASP A 204 -5.56 -16.04 -14.61
C ASP A 204 -4.76 -17.22 -14.03
N ILE A 205 -4.76 -17.37 -12.70
CA ILE A 205 -4.11 -18.47 -12.00
C ILE A 205 -4.75 -19.82 -12.38
N LEU A 206 -6.07 -19.92 -12.44
CA LEU A 206 -6.75 -21.17 -12.81
C LEU A 206 -6.37 -21.59 -14.23
N LEU A 207 -6.39 -20.66 -15.18
CA LEU A 207 -6.00 -20.91 -16.56
C LEU A 207 -4.57 -21.43 -16.60
N LEU A 208 -3.62 -20.69 -16.01
CA LEU A 208 -2.20 -21.02 -16.05
C LEU A 208 -1.86 -22.31 -15.29
N ASN A 209 -2.46 -22.57 -14.12
CA ASN A 209 -2.25 -23.82 -13.40
C ASN A 209 -2.73 -25.02 -14.23
N THR A 210 -3.87 -24.87 -14.91
CA THR A 210 -4.43 -25.97 -15.72
C THR A 210 -3.64 -26.20 -17.00
N SER A 211 -3.20 -25.14 -17.69
CA SER A 211 -2.48 -25.28 -18.96
C SER A 211 -0.98 -25.49 -18.78
N VAL A 212 -0.35 -24.83 -17.81
CA VAL A 212 1.10 -24.87 -17.59
C VAL A 212 1.46 -25.91 -16.54
N THR A 213 0.93 -25.78 -15.33
CA THR A 213 1.33 -26.65 -14.21
C THR A 213 0.84 -28.08 -14.38
N LEU A 214 -0.35 -28.30 -14.93
CA LEU A 214 -0.85 -29.65 -15.18
C LEU A 214 -0.31 -30.19 -16.51
N LEU A 215 -0.62 -29.54 -17.63
CA LEU A 215 -0.30 -30.08 -18.96
C LEU A 215 1.18 -29.91 -19.35
N CYS A 216 1.77 -28.71 -19.23
CA CYS A 216 3.18 -28.54 -19.64
C CYS A 216 4.15 -29.34 -18.75
N ASN A 217 3.86 -29.52 -17.46
CA ASN A 217 4.69 -30.37 -16.60
C ASN A 217 4.61 -31.85 -16.99
N ALA A 218 3.41 -32.37 -17.29
CA ALA A 218 3.27 -33.73 -17.81
C ALA A 218 4.05 -33.92 -19.12
N ILE A 219 3.96 -32.93 -20.02
CA ILE A 219 4.73 -32.93 -21.28
C ILE A 219 6.24 -32.94 -21.00
N ALA A 220 6.71 -32.11 -20.06
CA ALA A 220 8.12 -32.08 -19.68
C ALA A 220 8.59 -33.41 -19.09
N GLY A 221 7.78 -34.06 -18.23
CA GLY A 221 8.04 -35.39 -17.71
C GLY A 221 8.21 -36.42 -18.83
N TRP A 222 7.25 -36.48 -19.74
CA TRP A 222 7.31 -37.39 -20.89
C TRP A 222 8.51 -37.11 -21.81
N LEU A 223 8.87 -35.84 -22.05
CA LEU A 223 10.04 -35.50 -22.85
C LEU A 223 11.37 -35.97 -22.23
N LEU A 224 11.42 -36.13 -20.90
CA LEU A 224 12.61 -36.61 -20.19
C LEU A 224 12.72 -38.14 -20.16
N THR A 225 11.61 -38.84 -19.98
CA THR A 225 11.59 -40.28 -19.68
C THR A 225 11.04 -41.14 -20.81
N GLN A 226 10.08 -40.61 -21.57
CA GLN A 226 9.27 -41.31 -22.57
C GLN A 226 8.64 -42.61 -22.04
N SER A 227 8.32 -42.66 -20.74
CA SER A 227 7.67 -43.82 -20.13
C SER A 227 6.17 -43.88 -20.48
N GLU A 228 5.55 -45.06 -20.39
CA GLU A 228 4.10 -45.18 -20.57
C GLU A 228 3.31 -44.48 -19.48
N ASP A 229 3.82 -44.43 -18.25
CA ASP A 229 3.18 -43.72 -17.12
C ASP A 229 3.15 -42.21 -17.41
N ASP A 230 4.27 -41.61 -17.84
CA ASP A 230 4.33 -40.19 -18.21
C ASP A 230 3.49 -39.88 -19.46
N ARG A 231 3.42 -40.83 -20.41
CA ARG A 231 2.55 -40.72 -21.59
C ARG A 231 1.07 -40.69 -21.18
N GLU A 232 0.66 -41.54 -20.24
CA GLU A 232 -0.69 -41.54 -19.66
C GLU A 232 -1.00 -40.21 -18.94
N GLU A 233 -0.03 -39.64 -18.22
CA GLU A 233 -0.19 -38.31 -17.60
C GLU A 233 -0.42 -37.22 -18.65
N VAL A 234 0.34 -37.20 -19.75
CA VAL A 234 0.12 -36.25 -20.86
C VAL A 234 -1.25 -36.43 -21.49
N GLU A 235 -1.65 -37.68 -21.76
CA GLU A 235 -2.97 -38.00 -22.32
C GLU A 235 -4.09 -37.49 -21.39
N ASN A 236 -4.03 -37.80 -20.10
CA ASN A 236 -5.04 -37.43 -19.13
C ASN A 236 -5.10 -35.91 -18.92
N ALA A 237 -3.95 -35.25 -18.81
CA ALA A 237 -3.87 -33.79 -18.69
C ALA A 237 -4.46 -33.10 -19.92
N TYR A 238 -4.11 -33.53 -21.13
CA TYR A 238 -4.65 -32.93 -22.35
C TYR A 238 -6.14 -33.18 -22.52
N ARG A 239 -6.63 -34.40 -22.26
CA ARG A 239 -8.06 -34.71 -22.26
C ARG A 239 -8.82 -33.86 -21.25
N PHE A 240 -8.27 -33.66 -20.06
CA PHE A 240 -8.87 -32.76 -19.07
C PHE A 240 -8.94 -31.33 -19.57
N VAL A 241 -7.84 -30.75 -20.08
CA VAL A 241 -7.80 -29.37 -20.59
C VAL A 241 -8.81 -29.19 -21.73
N ALA A 242 -8.82 -30.11 -22.69
CA ALA A 242 -9.72 -30.06 -23.84
C ALA A 242 -11.20 -30.20 -23.45
N TYR A 243 -11.50 -31.00 -22.43
CA TYR A 243 -12.84 -31.09 -21.88
C TYR A 243 -13.20 -29.86 -21.04
N PHE A 244 -12.32 -29.44 -20.15
CA PHE A 244 -12.57 -28.38 -19.18
C PHE A 244 -12.81 -27.03 -19.85
N TYR A 245 -11.99 -26.65 -20.83
CA TYR A 245 -12.12 -25.40 -21.58
C TYR A 245 -12.86 -25.56 -22.93
N ALA A 246 -13.26 -26.78 -23.28
CA ALA A 246 -13.90 -27.09 -24.57
C ALA A 246 -13.09 -26.65 -25.81
N ILE A 247 -11.75 -26.63 -25.70
CA ILE A 247 -10.83 -26.23 -26.78
C ILE A 247 -10.02 -27.43 -27.30
N ASP A 248 -9.60 -27.39 -28.56
CA ASP A 248 -8.59 -28.31 -29.07
C ASP A 248 -7.15 -27.82 -28.81
N MET A 249 -6.17 -28.64 -29.22
CA MET A 249 -4.76 -28.33 -29.10
C MET A 249 -4.37 -27.03 -29.83
N ASP A 250 -4.90 -26.77 -31.02
CA ASP A 250 -4.55 -25.58 -31.79
C ASP A 250 -5.14 -24.32 -31.15
N GLU A 251 -6.39 -24.39 -30.70
CA GLU A 251 -7.08 -23.36 -29.94
C GLU A 251 -6.40 -23.06 -28.60
N LEU A 252 -5.95 -24.08 -27.87
CA LEU A 252 -5.22 -23.94 -26.61
C LEU A 252 -3.95 -23.10 -26.79
N PHE A 253 -3.09 -23.46 -27.73
CA PHE A 253 -1.85 -22.72 -27.97
C PHE A 253 -2.07 -21.40 -28.73
N ALA A 254 -3.27 -21.17 -29.27
CA ALA A 254 -3.69 -19.88 -29.80
C ALA A 254 -4.20 -18.91 -28.73
N VAL A 255 -4.45 -19.36 -27.49
CA VAL A 255 -4.85 -18.48 -26.38
C VAL A 255 -3.74 -17.45 -26.12
N PRO A 256 -3.99 -16.14 -26.31
CA PRO A 256 -2.95 -15.11 -26.21
C PRO A 256 -2.25 -15.12 -24.86
N ARG A 257 -3.00 -15.34 -23.76
CA ARG A 257 -2.46 -15.38 -22.40
C ARG A 257 -1.48 -16.53 -22.18
N LEU A 258 -1.80 -17.73 -22.69
CA LEU A 258 -0.91 -18.89 -22.60
C LEU A 258 0.36 -18.65 -23.40
N LYS A 259 0.21 -18.14 -24.64
CA LYS A 259 1.37 -17.77 -25.46
C LYS A 259 2.24 -16.72 -24.76
N ASP A 260 1.64 -15.67 -24.21
CA ASP A 260 2.36 -14.61 -23.49
C ASP A 260 3.13 -15.16 -22.28
N HIS A 261 2.53 -16.06 -21.51
CA HIS A 261 3.18 -16.68 -20.36
C HIS A 261 4.37 -17.57 -20.78
N VAL A 262 4.20 -18.40 -21.82
CA VAL A 262 5.28 -19.23 -22.36
C VAL A 262 6.43 -18.35 -22.86
N VAL A 263 6.14 -17.31 -23.64
CA VAL A 263 7.15 -16.40 -24.23
C VAL A 263 7.86 -15.57 -23.16
N LYS A 264 7.11 -14.93 -22.26
CA LYS A 264 7.65 -13.88 -21.37
C LYS A 264 8.11 -14.41 -20.02
N VAL A 265 7.59 -15.54 -19.55
CA VAL A 265 7.91 -16.11 -18.24
C VAL A 265 8.79 -17.35 -18.41
N ILE A 266 8.28 -18.36 -19.12
CA ILE A 266 8.99 -19.65 -19.26
C ILE A 266 10.30 -19.47 -20.05
N SER A 267 10.25 -18.91 -21.27
CA SER A 267 11.46 -18.73 -22.08
C SER A 267 12.49 -17.83 -21.41
N LYS A 268 12.10 -16.79 -20.65
CA LYS A 268 13.06 -15.97 -19.88
C LYS A 268 13.75 -16.74 -18.76
N SER A 269 13.03 -17.64 -18.09
CA SER A 269 13.62 -18.49 -17.04
C SER A 269 14.63 -19.51 -17.60
N VAL A 270 14.47 -19.90 -18.87
CA VAL A 270 15.36 -20.84 -19.57
C VAL A 270 16.55 -20.14 -20.25
N ASN A 271 16.39 -18.89 -20.72
CA ASN A 271 17.37 -18.11 -21.49
C ASN A 271 18.63 -17.62 -20.73
N ASN A 272 18.95 -18.20 -19.56
CA ASN A 272 20.29 -18.06 -18.96
C ASN A 272 21.34 -18.99 -19.61
N SER A 273 20.94 -19.83 -20.59
CA SER A 273 21.84 -20.68 -21.37
C SER A 273 21.74 -20.36 -22.87
N ASN A 274 22.89 -20.25 -23.54
CA ASN A 274 23.05 -19.94 -24.97
C ASN A 274 22.56 -21.06 -25.92
N SER A 275 21.59 -21.88 -25.51
CA SER A 275 21.07 -22.98 -26.31
C SER A 275 19.59 -23.22 -26.02
N MET A 276 18.70 -22.60 -26.80
CA MET A 276 17.57 -23.23 -27.50
C MET A 276 16.42 -22.26 -27.82
N GLU A 277 15.91 -22.45 -29.04
CA GLU A 277 14.52 -22.34 -29.56
C GLU A 277 13.58 -21.22 -29.07
N SER A 278 13.05 -20.44 -30.05
CA SER A 278 12.03 -19.42 -29.82
C SER A 278 10.77 -20.00 -29.16
N ALA A 279 9.94 -19.15 -28.55
CA ALA A 279 8.69 -19.59 -27.92
C ALA A 279 7.78 -20.39 -28.87
N GLU A 280 7.80 -20.07 -30.16
CA GLU A 280 7.11 -20.83 -31.22
C GLU A 280 7.65 -22.26 -31.37
N ALA A 281 8.95 -22.46 -31.21
CA ALA A 281 9.56 -23.78 -31.27
C ALA A 281 9.23 -24.60 -30.01
N LEU A 282 9.21 -23.97 -28.82
CA LEU A 282 8.73 -24.63 -27.59
C LEU A 282 7.25 -25.03 -27.69
N ILE A 283 6.39 -24.15 -28.21
CA ILE A 283 4.98 -24.48 -28.48
C ILE A 283 4.89 -25.64 -29.48
N SER A 284 5.69 -25.64 -30.54
CA SER A 284 5.71 -26.73 -31.52
C SER A 284 6.15 -28.05 -30.90
N GLN A 285 7.16 -28.02 -30.01
CA GLN A 285 7.62 -29.19 -29.26
C GLN A 285 6.50 -29.75 -28.37
N PHE A 286 5.77 -28.89 -27.66
CA PHE A 286 4.63 -29.31 -26.84
C PHE A 286 3.50 -29.92 -27.68
N LYS A 287 3.17 -29.31 -28.83
CA LYS A 287 2.19 -29.90 -29.77
C LYS A 287 2.61 -31.28 -30.25
N ASN A 288 3.88 -31.44 -30.63
CA ASN A 288 4.41 -32.73 -31.10
C ASN A 288 4.37 -33.80 -29.99
N ALA A 289 4.68 -33.43 -28.75
CA ALA A 289 4.61 -34.33 -27.60
C ALA A 289 3.17 -34.83 -27.35
N ILE A 290 2.20 -33.91 -27.37
CA ILE A 290 0.78 -34.27 -27.25
C ILE A 290 0.38 -35.21 -28.41
N GLN A 291 0.73 -34.87 -29.65
CA GLN A 291 0.42 -35.71 -30.82
C GLN A 291 0.99 -37.12 -30.69
N ALA A 292 2.24 -37.25 -30.25
CA ALA A 292 2.88 -38.54 -30.03
C ALA A 292 2.16 -39.35 -28.94
N CYS A 293 1.85 -38.73 -27.80
CA CYS A 293 1.17 -39.39 -26.67
C CYS A 293 -0.26 -39.81 -27.02
N MET A 294 -0.92 -39.11 -27.93
CA MET A 294 -2.29 -39.36 -28.36
C MET A 294 -2.40 -40.28 -29.58
N ASN A 295 -1.28 -40.65 -30.23
CA ASN A 295 -1.31 -41.45 -31.45
C ASN A 295 -1.89 -42.85 -31.17
N GLY A 296 -2.87 -43.27 -32.00
CA GLY A 296 -3.56 -44.55 -31.83
C GLY A 296 -4.47 -44.63 -30.59
N ARG A 297 -4.80 -43.50 -29.96
CA ARG A 297 -5.75 -43.41 -28.83
C ARG A 297 -7.12 -42.90 -29.29
N ASP A 298 -8.12 -43.05 -28.42
CA ASP A 298 -9.47 -42.59 -28.69
C ASP A 298 -9.51 -41.07 -28.94
N PRO A 299 -10.37 -40.59 -29.86
CA PRO A 299 -10.52 -39.16 -30.12
C PRO A 299 -10.78 -38.36 -28.85
N VAL A 300 -10.18 -37.17 -28.77
CA VAL A 300 -10.41 -36.26 -27.64
C VAL A 300 -11.81 -35.67 -27.74
N LYS A 301 -12.59 -35.84 -26.66
CA LYS A 301 -13.91 -35.22 -26.54
C LYS A 301 -13.74 -33.81 -26.00
N ARG A 302 -14.19 -32.82 -26.77
CA ARG A 302 -14.33 -31.44 -26.25
C ARG A 302 -15.50 -31.39 -25.26
N GLY A 303 -15.37 -30.52 -24.28
CA GLY A 303 -16.47 -30.21 -23.37
C GLY A 303 -17.55 -29.36 -24.03
N PRO A 304 -18.57 -28.96 -23.26
CA PRO A 304 -19.63 -28.07 -23.73
C PRO A 304 -19.08 -26.72 -24.20
N ALA A 305 -19.57 -26.18 -25.32
CA ALA A 305 -19.09 -24.92 -25.90
C ALA A 305 -19.11 -23.72 -24.93
N LYS A 306 -20.05 -23.69 -23.97
CA LYS A 306 -20.10 -22.67 -22.90
C LYS A 306 -18.78 -22.58 -22.10
N ASN A 307 -17.98 -23.64 -22.06
CA ASN A 307 -16.70 -23.66 -21.35
C ASN A 307 -15.58 -22.95 -22.12
N GLN A 308 -15.79 -22.58 -23.39
CA GLN A 308 -14.89 -21.71 -24.14
C GLN A 308 -15.01 -20.24 -23.71
N THR A 309 -15.88 -19.97 -22.73
CA THR A 309 -16.16 -18.65 -22.23
C THR A 309 -16.02 -18.61 -20.73
N LEU A 310 -15.69 -17.44 -20.20
CA LEU A 310 -15.67 -17.15 -18.78
C LEU A 310 -16.73 -16.11 -18.49
N ILE A 311 -17.50 -16.32 -17.42
CA ILE A 311 -18.36 -15.26 -16.89
C ILE A 311 -17.47 -14.35 -16.05
N LEU A 312 -17.12 -13.21 -16.61
CA LEU A 312 -16.45 -12.13 -15.93
C LEU A 312 -17.51 -11.06 -15.67
N TRP A 313 -17.92 -10.92 -14.41
CA TRP A 313 -18.85 -9.87 -13.99
C TRP A 313 -20.19 -9.92 -14.71
N GLU A 314 -20.86 -11.07 -14.62
CA GLU A 314 -22.16 -11.35 -15.26
C GLU A 314 -22.16 -11.28 -16.79
N ARG A 315 -20.99 -11.12 -17.43
CA ARG A 315 -20.83 -11.15 -18.88
C ARG A 315 -19.96 -12.30 -19.33
N GLU A 316 -20.41 -12.96 -20.38
CA GLU A 316 -19.71 -14.06 -21.03
C GLU A 316 -18.61 -13.50 -21.94
N ALA A 317 -17.36 -13.88 -21.71
CA ALA A 317 -16.20 -13.49 -22.50
C ALA A 317 -15.48 -14.73 -23.06
N PRO A 318 -15.20 -14.80 -24.37
CA PRO A 318 -14.50 -15.94 -24.95
C PRO A 318 -13.02 -15.95 -24.54
N LEU A 319 -12.46 -17.13 -24.29
CA LEU A 319 -11.06 -17.30 -23.89
C LEU A 319 -10.07 -16.69 -24.90
N GLN A 320 -10.41 -16.67 -26.19
CA GLN A 320 -9.59 -16.09 -27.26
C GLN A 320 -9.52 -14.55 -27.19
N ALA A 321 -10.49 -13.91 -26.54
CA ALA A 321 -10.53 -12.46 -26.34
C ALA A 321 -10.22 -12.06 -24.88
N LEU A 322 -9.66 -12.97 -24.07
CA LEU A 322 -9.50 -12.76 -22.64
C LEU A 322 -8.65 -11.52 -22.30
N GLU A 323 -7.60 -11.25 -23.08
CA GLU A 323 -6.77 -10.05 -22.90
C GLU A 323 -7.54 -8.76 -23.17
N GLU A 324 -8.42 -8.77 -24.17
CA GLU A 324 -9.30 -7.64 -24.46
C GLU A 324 -10.41 -7.53 -23.41
N ALA A 325 -10.94 -8.65 -22.92
CA ALA A 325 -11.93 -8.68 -21.84
C ALA A 325 -11.37 -8.12 -20.52
N TYR A 326 -10.07 -8.33 -20.24
CA TYR A 326 -9.40 -7.65 -19.14
C TYR A 326 -9.35 -6.12 -19.35
N LYS A 327 -9.17 -5.63 -20.59
CA LYS A 327 -9.02 -4.20 -20.92
C LYS A 327 -10.36 -3.46 -21.08
N THR A 328 -11.36 -4.11 -21.68
CA THR A 328 -12.65 -3.51 -22.03
C THR A 328 -13.69 -3.66 -20.93
N ASN A 329 -13.65 -2.70 -20.00
CA ASN A 329 -14.78 -2.16 -19.22
C ASN A 329 -15.81 -3.13 -18.62
N VAL A 330 -15.92 -3.11 -17.28
CA VAL A 330 -17.08 -3.64 -16.57
C VAL A 330 -17.88 -2.59 -15.77
N TYR A 331 -17.30 -1.46 -15.34
CA TYR A 331 -18.05 -0.52 -14.48
C TYR A 331 -18.88 0.58 -15.17
N LYS A 332 -19.02 0.59 -16.50
CA LYS A 332 -19.75 1.66 -17.21
C LYS A 332 -21.25 1.38 -17.45
N THR A 333 -21.89 0.49 -16.71
CA THR A 333 -23.36 0.27 -16.85
C THR A 333 -24.07 -0.14 -15.56
N LEU A 334 -23.69 0.46 -14.42
CA LEU A 334 -24.57 0.59 -13.26
C LEU A 334 -24.81 2.07 -12.99
#